data_AF-A0A2N1KTC5-F1
#
_entry.id   AF-A0A2N1KTC5-F1
#
_cell.length_a   1.000
_cell.length_b   1.000
_cell.length_c   1.000
_cell.angle_alpha   90.00
_cell.angle_beta   90.00
_cell.angle_gamma   90.00
#
_symmetry.space_group_name_H-M   'P 1'
#
loop_
_entity.id
_entity.type
_entity.pdbx_description
1 polymer ?
#
loop_
_entity_poly.entity_id
_entity_poly.type
_entity_poly.pdbx_seq_one_letter_code
_entity_poly.pdbx_strand_id
1 'polypeptide(L)' 'MLTQITPVRLYGIRENVFVNYLKTNNVGHLEVGYGFEGILKVLGAEVISNFQSNRFQGMGFRIRSAF' A
#
# COMPACT_ATOMS: atom_id res chain seq x y z
N MET A 1 2.28 -11.28 -5.04
CA MET A 1 2.51 -12.60 -5.70
C MET A 1 3.47 -12.48 -6.90
N LEU A 2 4.11 -11.32 -7.09
CA LEU A 2 5.09 -11.03 -8.15
C LEU A 2 6.54 -11.27 -7.71
N THR A 3 6.80 -11.48 -6.42
CA THR A 3 8.12 -11.79 -5.85
C THR A 3 8.72 -13.12 -6.32
N GLN A 4 7.93 -13.97 -6.99
CA GLN A 4 8.40 -15.20 -7.63
C GLN A 4 9.09 -14.95 -8.98
N ILE A 5 8.95 -13.75 -9.54
CA ILE A 5 9.53 -13.38 -10.83
C ILE A 5 10.97 -12.92 -10.59
N THR A 6 11.95 -13.66 -11.15
CA THR A 6 13.41 -13.44 -10.95
C THR A 6 13.86 -11.97 -10.98
N PRO A 7 13.47 -11.14 -11.96
CA PRO A 7 13.84 -9.71 -11.96
C PRO A 7 13.28 -8.93 -10.76
N VAL A 8 12.05 -9.20 -10.31
CA VAL A 8 11.44 -8.54 -9.14
C VAL A 8 12.27 -8.82 -7.88
N ARG A 9 12.78 -10.06 -7.76
CA ARG A 9 13.68 -10.47 -6.67
C ARG A 9 15.08 -9.85 -6.79
N LEU A 10 15.59 -9.70 -8.02
CA LEU A 10 16.91 -9.10 -8.29
C LEU A 10 16.92 -7.60 -7.98
N TYR A 11 15.83 -6.89 -8.34
CA TYR A 11 15.64 -5.48 -8.00
C TYR A 11 15.31 -5.28 -6.52
N GLY A 12 14.87 -6.32 -5.81
CA GLY A 12 14.48 -6.24 -4.41
C GLY A 12 13.10 -5.66 -4.19
N ILE A 13 12.24 -5.70 -5.21
CA ILE A 13 10.88 -5.17 -5.17
C ILE A 13 10.03 -6.09 -4.28
N ARG A 14 9.52 -5.53 -3.19
CA ARG A 14 8.62 -6.16 -2.23
C ARG A 14 7.26 -5.51 -2.35
N GLU A 15 6.25 -6.30 -2.68
CA GLU A 15 4.87 -5.87 -2.55
C GLU A 15 4.45 -5.97 -1.08
N ASN A 16 3.75 -4.96 -0.58
CA ASN A 16 3.19 -4.91 0.75
C ASN A 16 1.72 -4.51 0.64
N VAL A 17 0.82 -5.36 1.11
CA VAL A 17 -0.62 -5.09 1.07
C VAL A 17 -1.11 -5.05 2.49
N PHE A 18 -1.72 -3.94 2.87
CA PHE A 18 -2.25 -3.75 4.20
C PHE A 18 -3.75 -3.45 4.14
N VAL A 19 -4.50 -4.12 4.99
CA VAL A 19 -5.94 -3.89 5.16
C VAL A 19 -6.18 -3.63 6.63
N ASN A 20 -6.69 -2.46 6.95
CA ASN A 20 -7.00 -2.05 8.30
C ASN A 20 -8.49 -1.75 8.40
N TYR A 21 -9.21 -2.57 9.17
CA TYR A 21 -10.65 -2.41 9.39
C TYR A 21 -10.89 -2.01 10.84
N LEU A 22 -11.02 -0.71 11.08
CA LEU A 22 -11.31 -0.16 12.40
C LEU A 22 -12.81 0.14 12.50
N LYS A 23 -13.58 -0.76 13.11
CA LYS A 23 -15.01 -0.57 13.33
C LYS A 23 -15.26 0.09 14.69
N THR A 24 -15.38 1.42 14.71
CA THR A 24 -15.90 2.13 15.89
C THR A 24 -17.42 2.04 15.87
N ASN A 25 -18.05 1.92 17.05
CA ASN A 25 -19.48 1.65 17.28
C ASN A 25 -20.49 2.55 16.53
N ASN A 26 -20.03 3.64 15.89
CA ASN A 26 -20.86 4.56 15.10
C ASN A 26 -20.31 4.84 13.68
N VAL A 27 -19.06 4.47 13.36
CA VAL A 27 -18.42 4.75 12.07
C VAL A 27 -17.38 3.66 11.76
N GLY A 28 -17.58 2.92 10.67
CA GLY A 28 -16.65 1.86 10.24
C GLY A 28 -15.57 2.41 9.32
N HIS A 29 -14.31 2.38 9.72
CA HIS A 29 -13.17 2.77 8.87
C HIS A 29 -12.58 1.52 8.21
N LEU A 30 -12.62 1.47 6.88
CA LEU A 30 -11.94 0.48 6.06
C LEU A 30 -10.83 1.21 5.31
N GLU A 31 -9.59 0.96 5.71
CA GLU A 31 -8.40 1.43 5.03
C GLU A 31 -7.77 0.24 4.31
N VAL A 32 -7.60 0.36 3.01
CA VAL A 32 -6.97 -0.65 2.16
C VAL A 32 -5.82 0.02 1.42
N GLY A 33 -4.62 -0.45 1.66
CA GLY A 33 -3.41 0.04 1.02
C GLY A 33 -2.66 -1.05 0.29
N TYR A 34 -2.15 -0.69 -0.88
CA TYR A 34 -1.28 -1.51 -1.71
C TYR A 34 -0.01 -0.74 -2.00
N GLY A 35 1.11 -1.29 -1.56
CA GLY A 35 2.43 -0.73 -1.71
C GLY A 35 3.38 -1.67 -2.41
N PHE A 36 4.36 -1.08 -3.08
CA PHE A 36 5.56 -1.79 -3.51
C PHE A 36 6.79 -0.96 -3.15
N GLU A 37 7.79 -1.60 -2.57
CA GLU A 37 9.01 -0.96 -2.14
C GLU A 37 10.19 -1.68 -2.79
N GLY A 38 11.18 -0.93 -3.29
CA GLY A 38 12.46 -1.51 -3.71
C GLY A 38 12.68 -1.61 -5.21
N ILE A 39 12.19 -0.69 -6.04
CA ILE A 39 12.78 -0.49 -7.38
C ILE A 39 14.24 -0.04 -7.15
N LEU A 40 15.20 -0.93 -7.44
CA LEU A 40 16.63 -0.78 -7.12
C LEU A 40 16.96 -0.55 -5.63
N LYS A 41 16.07 -0.89 -4.68
CA LYS A 41 16.15 -0.50 -3.25
C LYS A 41 16.10 1.01 -2.95
N VAL A 42 15.89 1.86 -3.96
CA VAL A 42 15.93 3.33 -3.79
C VAL A 42 14.56 3.97 -3.93
N LEU A 43 13.62 3.29 -4.58
CA LEU A 43 12.30 3.83 -4.90
C LEU A 43 11.21 2.86 -4.46
N GLY A 44 10.15 3.40 -3.88
CA GLY A 44 8.93 2.70 -3.49
C GLY A 44 7.72 3.59 -3.74
N ALA A 45 6.58 2.99 -4.02
CA ALA A 45 5.33 3.69 -4.12
C ALA A 45 4.21 2.91 -3.44
N GLU A 46 3.35 3.62 -2.74
CA GLU A 46 2.25 3.11 -1.96
C GLU A 46 0.98 3.87 -2.29
N VAL A 47 -0.05 3.13 -2.67
CA VAL A 47 -1.40 3.66 -2.88
C VAL A 47 -2.22 3.23 -1.68
N ILE A 48 -2.88 4.18 -1.03
CA ILE A 48 -3.70 3.99 0.16
C ILE A 48 -5.09 4.50 -0.18
N SER A 49 -6.11 3.68 0.03
CA SER A 49 -7.50 4.03 -0.22
C SER A 49 -8.29 3.93 1.08
N ASN A 50 -8.85 5.05 1.51
CA ASN A 50 -9.56 5.17 2.76
C ASN A 50 -11.07 5.28 2.49
N PHE A 51 -11.80 4.32 3.03
CA PHE A 51 -13.25 4.23 2.98
C PHE A 51 -13.78 4.33 4.41
N GLN A 52 -14.65 5.29 4.70
CA GLN A 52 -15.26 5.42 6.03
C GLN A 52 -16.77 5.36 5.92
N SER A 53 -17.36 4.35 6.56
CA SER A 53 -18.80 4.17 6.74
C SER A 53 -19.55 4.30 5.42
N ASN A 54 -19.13 3.51 4.42
CA ASN A 54 -19.68 3.48 3.07
C ASN A 54 -19.49 4.77 2.26
N ARG A 55 -18.72 5.74 2.76
CA ARG A 55 -18.28 6.93 2.02
C ARG A 55 -16.80 6.86 1.68
N PHE A 56 -16.47 7.27 0.46
CA PHE A 56 -15.09 7.45 0.03
C PHE A 56 -14.50 8.67 0.76
N GLN A 57 -13.51 8.45 1.63
CA GLN A 57 -12.85 9.54 2.35
C GLN A 57 -11.70 10.12 1.53
N GLY A 58 -10.93 9.27 0.86
CA GLY A 58 -9.86 9.73 0.00
C GLY A 58 -8.91 8.62 -0.42
N MET A 59 -8.06 8.96 -1.39
CA MET A 59 -6.99 8.12 -1.88
C MET A 59 -5.68 8.87 -1.67
N GLY A 60 -4.75 8.28 -0.93
CA GLY A 60 -3.41 8.79 -0.72
C GLY A 60 -2.41 8.02 -1.57
N PHE A 61 -1.56 8.74 -2.29
CA PHE A 61 -0.39 8.14 -2.93
C PHE A 61 0.86 8.62 -2.20
N ARG A 62 1.72 7.69 -1.78
CA ARG A 62 3.00 7.97 -1.13
C ARG A 62 4.11 7.40 -1.98
N ILE A 63 5.07 8.24 -2.34
CA ILE A 63 6.30 7.78 -2.97
C ILE A 63 7.37 7.83 -1.89
N ARG A 64 8.04 6.71 -1.65
CA ARG A 64 9.27 6.68 -0.87
C ARG A 64 10.46 6.70 -1.82
N SER A 65 11.36 7.65 -1.61
CA SER A 65 12.67 7.67 -2.25
C SER A 65 13.74 7.68 -1.17
N ALA A 66 14.78 6.87 -1.33
CA ALA A 66 15.93 6.79 -0.42
C ALA A 66 17.08 7.74 -0.83
N PHE A 67 16.76 8.88 -1.47
CA PHE A 67 17.73 9.90 -1.89
C PHE A 67 17.57 11.16 -1.05
#